data_AF-A0A1I7XP88-F1
#
_entry.id   AF-A0A1I7XP88-F1
#
_cell.length_a   1.000
_cell.length_b   1.000
_cell.length_c   1.000
_cell.angle_alpha   90.00
_cell.angle_beta   90.00
_cell.angle_gamma   90.00
#
_symmetry.space_group_name_H-M   'P 1'
#
loop_
_entity.id
_entity.type
_entity.pdbx_description
1 polymer ?
#
loop_
_entity_poly.entity_id
_entity_poly.type
_entity_poly.pdbx_seq_one_letter_code
_entity_poly.pdbx_strand_id
1 'polypeptide(L)' 'MGRAPKLSQHERDQIKALSTVGYRVKQIADVVKCSRKAVTDFLRLQKEYAQRRVVILRKTQN' A
#
# COMPACT_ATOMS: atom_id res chain seq x y z
N MET A 1 9.47 -20.43 3.30
CA MET A 1 9.20 -19.04 2.88
C MET A 1 7.89 -18.60 3.51
N GLY A 2 7.95 -17.72 4.52
CA GLY A 2 6.77 -17.30 5.29
C GLY A 2 5.74 -16.66 4.38
N ARG A 3 4.55 -17.26 4.32
CA ARG A 3 3.42 -16.81 3.50
C ARG A 3 2.98 -15.44 4.01
N ALA A 4 3.39 -14.36 3.33
CA ALA A 4 2.87 -13.03 3.64
C ALA A 4 1.33 -13.10 3.54
N PRO A 5 0.57 -12.54 4.51
CA PRO A 5 -0.88 -12.48 4.41
C PRO A 5 -1.24 -11.83 3.07
N LYS A 6 -1.86 -12.59 2.19
CA LYS A 6 -2.24 -12.13 0.86
C LYS A 6 -3.45 -11.22 1.07
N LEU A 7 -3.22 -9.93 1.31
CA LEU A 7 -4.28 -8.93 1.32
C LEU A 7 -5.08 -9.10 0.03
N SER A 8 -6.40 -9.25 0.15
CA SER A 8 -7.32 -9.27 -0.96
C SER A 8 -7.33 -7.93 -1.68
N GLN A 9 -7.84 -7.93 -2.92
CA GLN A 9 -7.94 -6.70 -3.70
C GLN A 9 -8.77 -5.63 -2.96
N HIS A 10 -9.89 -6.03 -2.35
CA HIS A 10 -10.74 -5.14 -1.58
C HIS A 10 -10.02 -4.53 -0.36
N GLU A 11 -9.29 -5.33 0.43
CA GLU A 11 -8.51 -4.82 1.57
C GLU A 11 -7.44 -3.82 1.11
N ARG A 12 -6.77 -4.09 -0.01
CA ARG A 12 -5.76 -3.18 -0.59
C ARG A 12 -6.37 -1.85 -1.02
N ASP A 13 -7.52 -1.88 -1.67
CA ASP A 13 -8.21 -0.68 -2.13
C ASP A 13 -8.71 0.16 -0.95
N GLN A 14 -9.21 -0.48 0.11
CA GLN A 14 -9.56 0.19 1.36
C GLN A 14 -8.34 0.83 2.05
N ILE A 15 -7.22 0.09 2.17
CA ILE A 15 -5.98 0.62 2.74
C ILE A 15 -5.52 1.85 1.95
N LYS A 16 -5.58 1.79 0.61
CA LYS A 16 -5.20 2.90 -0.26
C LYS A 16 -6.09 4.12 -0.05
N ALA A 17 -7.41 3.94 -0.03
CA ALA A 17 -8.36 5.02 0.20
C ALA A 17 -8.14 5.69 1.56
N LEU A 18 -8.01 4.90 2.63
CA LEU A 18 -7.79 5.42 3.98
C LEU A 18 -6.43 6.11 4.12
N SER A 19 -5.39 5.59 3.46
CA SER A 19 -4.08 6.24 3.43
C SER A 19 -4.13 7.59 2.71
N THR A 20 -4.94 7.73 1.66
CA THR A 20 -5.14 9.02 0.96
C THR A 20 -5.84 10.05 1.84
N VAL A 21 -6.79 9.62 2.67
CA VAL A 21 -7.50 10.50 3.62
C VAL A 21 -6.64 10.86 4.85
N GLY A 22 -5.46 10.22 5.01
CA GLY A 22 -4.51 10.54 6.08
C GLY A 22 -4.71 9.76 7.39
N TYR A 23 -5.45 8.65 7.35
CA TYR A 23 -5.60 7.78 8.51
C TYR A 23 -4.26 7.17 8.95
N ARG A 24 -4.07 7.02 10.27
CA ARG A 24 -2.89 6.36 10.83
C ARG A 24 -2.96 4.84 10.59
N VAL A 25 -1.80 4.20 10.45
CA VAL A 25 -1.68 2.73 10.26
C VAL A 25 -2.49 1.91 11.27
N LYS A 26 -2.58 2.36 12.54
CA LYS A 26 -3.40 1.72 13.57
C LYS A 26 -4.88 1.70 13.18
N GLN A 27 -5.43 2.85 12.79
CA GLN A 27 -6.83 3.00 12.41
C GLN A 27 -7.16 2.18 11.16
N ILE A 28 -6.25 2.16 10.18
CA ILE A 28 -6.41 1.37 8.96
C ILE A 28 -6.46 -0.12 9.28
N ALA A 29 -5.55 -0.61 10.12
CA ALA A 29 -5.52 -2.00 10.55
C ALA A 29 -6.82 -2.41 11.28
N ASP A 30 -7.35 -1.53 12.12
CA ASP A 30 -8.60 -1.77 12.86
C ASP A 30 -9.85 -1.82 11.96
N VAL A 31 -9.87 -1.00 10.89
CA VAL A 31 -10.96 -0.97 9.90
C VAL A 31 -10.91 -2.17 8.96
N VAL A 32 -9.71 -2.47 8.43
CA VAL A 32 -9.50 -3.54 7.44
C VAL A 32 -9.37 -4.92 8.12
N LYS A 33 -9.42 -4.95 9.46
CA LYS A 33 -9.30 -6.17 10.29
C LYS A 33 -8.04 -6.99 9.94
N CYS A 34 -6.95 -6.31 9.64
CA CYS A 34 -5.68 -6.93 9.27
C CYS A 34 -4.54 -6.50 10.19
N SER A 35 -3.39 -7.18 10.08
CA SER A 35 -2.23 -6.82 10.90
C SER A 35 -1.64 -5.47 10.49
N ARG A 36 -1.18 -4.68 11.46
CA ARG A 36 -0.44 -3.43 11.20
C ARG A 36 0.77 -3.65 10.29
N LYS A 37 1.44 -4.79 10.44
CA LYS A 37 2.57 -5.19 9.59
C LYS A 37 2.17 -5.29 8.11
N ALA A 38 1.03 -5.92 7.81
CA ALA A 38 0.52 -6.03 6.45
C ALA A 38 0.19 -4.65 5.83
N VAL A 39 -0.40 -3.73 6.61
CA VAL A 39 -0.65 -2.36 6.16
C VAL A 39 0.65 -1.62 5.85
N THR A 40 1.63 -1.66 6.76
CA THR A 40 2.93 -1.00 6.56
C THR A 40 3.70 -1.58 5.36
N ASP A 41 3.76 -2.90 5.24
CA ASP A 41 4.43 -3.57 4.11
C ASP A 41 3.74 -3.21 2.78
N PHE A 42 2.40 -3.16 2.75
CA PHE A 42 1.65 -2.72 1.56
C PHE A 42 1.94 -1.27 1.17
N LEU A 43 1.92 -0.34 2.13
CA LEU A 43 2.22 1.07 1.88
C LEU A 43 3.66 1.28 1.41
N ARG A 44 4.62 0.52 1.97
CA ARG A 44 6.02 0.54 1.50
C ARG A 44 6.13 0.08 0.05
N LEU A 45 5.50 -1.05 -0.29
CA LEU A 45 5.48 -1.56 -1.66
C LEU A 45 4.85 -0.55 -2.63
N GLN A 46 3.72 0.07 -2.27
CA GLN A 46 3.10 1.11 -3.10
C GLN A 46 4.05 2.30 -3.36
N LYS A 47 4.80 2.74 -2.34
CA LYS A 47 5.78 3.82 -2.48
C LYS A 47 6.94 3.44 -3.41
N GLU A 48 7.41 2.20 -3.36
CA GLU A 48 8.45 1.67 -4.26
C GLU A 48 7.94 1.57 -5.71
N TYR A 49 6.72 1.07 -5.92
CA TYR A 49 6.09 1.03 -7.24
C TYR A 49 5.84 2.42 -7.83
N ALA A 50 5.40 3.38 -7.00
CA ALA A 50 5.20 4.77 -7.42
C ALA A 50 6.51 5.40 -7.89
N GLN A 51 7.61 5.18 -7.16
CA GLN A 51 8.94 5.67 -7.55
C GLN A 51 9.42 5.06 -8.87
N ARG A 52 9.20 3.75 -9.08
CA ARG A 52 9.54 3.09 -10.35
C ARG A 52 8.70 3.59 -11.53
N ARG A 53 7.40 3.85 -11.33
CA ARG A 53 6.52 4.40 -12.37
C ARG A 53 6.90 5.83 -12.77
N VAL A 54 7.29 6.67 -11.81
CA VAL A 54 7.76 8.04 -12.08
C VAL A 54 9.07 8.03 -12.88
N VAL A 55 9.97 7.09 -12.60
CA VAL A 55 11.23 6.92 -13.36
C VAL A 55 10.98 6.51 -14.82
N ILE A 56 9.99 5.66 -15.09
CA ILE A 56 9.65 5.24 -16.45
C ILE A 56 9.01 6.40 -17.25
N LEU A 57 8.11 7.17 -16.64
CA LEU A 57 7.43 8.29 -17.32
C LEU A 57 8.36 9.47 -17.64
N ARG A 58 9.43 9.70 -16.86
CA ARG A 58 10.43 10.74 -17.18
C ARG A 58 11.36 10.39 -18.34
N LYS A 59 11.53 9.10 -18.68
CA LYS A 59 12.37 8.68 -19.81
C LYS A 59 11.66 8.74 -21.17
N THR A 60 10.35 8.96 -21.20
CA THR A 60 9.57 9.06 -22.45
C THR A 60 9.43 10.50 -22.96
N GLN A 61 9.96 11.49 -22.22
CA GLN A 61 9.92 12.91 -22.61
C GLN A 61 11.30 13.49 -22.96
N ASN A 62 12.32 12.66 -23.19
CA ASN A 62 13.63 13.11 -23.67
C ASN A 62 14.04 12.39 -24.94
#